data_AF-A0A9E3QXB2-F1
#
_entry.id   AF-A0A9E3QXB2-F1
#
_cell.length_a   1.000
_cell.length_b   1.000
_cell.length_c   1.000
_cell.angle_alpha   90.00
_cell.angle_beta   90.00
_cell.angle_gamma   90.00
#
_symmetry.space_group_name_H-M   'P 1'
#
loop_
_entity.id
_entity.type
_entity.pdbx_description
1 polymer ?
#
loop_
_entity_poly.entity_id
_entity_poly.type
_entity_poly.pdbx_seq_one_letter_code
_entity_poly.pdbx_strand_id
1 'polypeptide(L)'
;MPSVEDYAQALQRVHPRSAQVLIAATLEGRSEAETAALYGLAAEPFATLLGRATDELAHTLEQPTAGLLEALRAEATALRTRLEALERAELASPAHRRELWLRRLAILAILALTGYYWWRDGTPPLPGPTPPSRVRTAP
;
A
#
# COMPACT_ATOMS: atom_id res chain seq x y z
N MET A 1 6.32 29.01 -1.90
CA MET A 1 6.31 27.74 -1.17
C MET A 1 5.14 26.92 -1.69
N PRO A 2 5.29 25.59 -1.83
CA PRO A 2 4.21 24.72 -2.26
C PRO A 2 3.03 24.82 -1.29
N SER A 3 1.81 24.78 -1.81
CA SER A 3 0.60 24.70 -0.99
C SER A 3 0.39 23.28 -0.46
N VAL A 4 -0.48 23.12 0.54
CA VAL A 4 -0.90 21.81 1.05
C VAL A 4 -1.49 20.92 -0.07
N GLU A 5 -2.17 21.54 -1.04
CA GLU A 5 -2.70 20.82 -2.21
C GLU A 5 -1.57 20.30 -3.11
N ASP A 6 -0.53 21.10 -3.33
CA ASP A 6 0.62 20.70 -4.14
C ASP A 6 1.35 19.51 -3.48
N TYR A 7 1.53 19.54 -2.17
CA TYR A 7 2.07 18.42 -1.41
C TYR A 7 1.21 17.17 -1.50
N ALA A 8 -0.12 17.30 -1.35
CA ALA A 8 -1.04 16.17 -1.44
C ALA A 8 -1.01 15.54 -2.84
N GLN A 9 -1.00 16.35 -3.90
CA GLN A 9 -0.91 15.85 -5.28
C GLN A 9 0.44 15.22 -5.58
N ALA A 10 1.53 15.82 -5.11
CA ALA A 10 2.87 15.25 -5.31
C ALA A 10 3.00 13.89 -4.60
N LEU A 11 2.49 13.76 -3.37
CA LEU A 11 2.47 12.48 -2.65
C LEU A 11 1.65 11.39 -3.36
N GLN A 12 0.64 11.75 -4.15
CA GLN A 12 -0.11 10.78 -4.97
C GLN A 12 0.64 10.35 -6.23
N ARG A 13 1.64 11.12 -6.68
CA ARG A 13 2.41 10.85 -7.91
C ARG A 13 3.71 10.11 -7.66
N VAL A 14 4.31 10.26 -6.48
CA VAL A 14 5.51 9.50 -6.09
C VAL A 14 5.19 8.01 -5.91
N HIS A 15 6.23 7.19 -5.93
CA HIS A 15 6.11 5.76 -5.71
C HIS A 15 5.46 5.46 -4.33
N PRO A 16 4.52 4.50 -4.23
CA PRO A 16 3.76 4.24 -3.00
C PRO A 16 4.64 3.99 -1.77
N ARG A 17 5.79 3.32 -1.96
CA ARG A 17 6.74 3.08 -0.87
C ARG A 17 7.41 4.36 -0.37
N SER A 18 7.73 5.29 -1.27
CA SER A 18 8.32 6.58 -0.94
C SER A 18 7.32 7.44 -0.18
N ALA A 19 6.06 7.48 -0.66
CA ALA A 19 4.96 8.14 0.05
C ALA A 19 4.78 7.58 1.48
N GLN A 20 4.77 6.26 1.65
CA GLN A 20 4.65 5.63 2.97
C GLN A 20 5.76 6.06 3.94
N VAL A 21 7.02 6.06 3.48
CA VAL A 21 8.17 6.47 4.31
C VAL A 21 8.05 7.94 4.71
N LEU A 22 7.69 8.81 3.76
CA LEU A 22 7.49 10.25 4.02
C LEU A 22 6.35 10.49 5.01
N ILE A 23 5.21 9.83 4.82
CA ILE A 23 4.05 9.92 5.71
C ILE A 23 4.44 9.49 7.14
N ALA A 24 5.08 8.33 7.29
CA ALA A 24 5.47 7.82 8.60
C ALA A 24 6.47 8.74 9.31
N ALA A 25 7.46 9.28 8.59
CA ALA A 25 8.50 10.14 9.16
C ALA A 25 8.08 11.60 9.40
N THR A 26 6.96 12.05 8.85
CA THR A 26 6.54 13.47 8.92
C THR A 26 5.16 13.70 9.52
N LEU A 27 4.16 12.87 9.17
CA LEU A 27 2.77 13.08 9.56
C LEU A 27 2.41 12.43 10.90
N GLU A 28 3.12 11.36 11.27
CA GLU A 28 2.89 10.61 12.52
C GLU A 28 3.66 11.19 13.72
N GLY A 29 4.56 12.16 13.51
CA GLY A 29 5.30 12.83 14.58
C GLY A 29 6.28 11.94 15.35
N ARG A 30 6.61 10.76 14.82
CA ARG A 30 7.59 9.84 15.40
C ARG A 30 9.01 10.30 15.13
N SER A 31 9.94 9.91 16.00
CA SER A 31 11.36 10.05 15.70
C SER A 31 11.77 9.15 14.53
N GLU A 32 12.86 9.49 13.84
CA GLU A 32 13.39 8.66 12.75
C GLU A 32 13.82 7.28 13.24
N ALA A 33 14.32 7.18 14.47
CA ALA A 33 14.69 5.90 15.09
C ALA A 33 13.49 4.99 15.34
N GLU A 34 12.38 5.54 15.85
CA GLU A 34 11.12 4.80 16.04
C GLU A 34 10.53 4.38 14.70
N THR A 35 10.61 5.27 13.69
CA THR A 35 10.12 4.97 12.35
C THR A 35 10.95 3.86 11.71
N ALA A 36 12.28 3.91 11.81
CA ALA A 36 13.18 2.86 11.33
C ALA A 36 12.86 1.49 11.96
N ALA A 37 12.56 1.47 13.27
CA ALA A 37 12.19 0.26 13.99
C ALA A 37 10.89 -0.37 13.46
N LEU A 38 9.90 0.43 13.06
CA LEU A 38 8.65 -0.09 12.45
C LEU A 38 8.91 -0.82 11.13
N TYR A 39 9.91 -0.38 10.36
CA TYR A 39 10.32 -1.03 9.12
C TYR A 39 11.31 -2.18 9.34
N GLY A 40 11.70 -2.46 10.59
CA GLY A 40 12.72 -3.47 10.91
C GLY A 40 14.10 -3.10 10.40
N LEU A 41 14.39 -1.80 10.28
CA LEU A 41 15.65 -1.27 9.73
C LEU A 41 16.48 -0.60 10.83
N ALA A 42 17.80 -0.61 10.63
CA ALA A 42 18.69 0.28 11.36
C ALA A 42 18.51 1.74 10.88
N ALA A 43 18.92 2.70 11.72
CA ALA A 43 18.76 4.13 11.45
C ALA A 43 19.44 4.59 10.14
N GLU A 44 20.66 4.11 9.86
CA GLU A 44 21.43 4.47 8.66
C GLU A 44 20.74 4.04 7.34
N PRO A 45 20.34 2.76 7.15
CA PRO A 45 19.53 2.36 6.00
C PRO A 45 18.22 3.13 5.87
N PHE A 46 17.57 3.46 7.00
CA PHE A 46 16.33 4.24 6.99
C PHE A 46 16.57 5.68 6.52
N ALA A 47 17.63 6.35 6.99
CA ALA A 47 18.00 7.69 6.55
C ALA A 47 18.27 7.73 5.04
N THR A 48 18.91 6.69 4.49
CA THR A 48 19.10 6.55 3.03
C THR A 48 17.77 6.43 2.28
N LEU A 49 16.83 5.64 2.81
CA LEU A 49 15.48 5.51 2.22
C LEU A 49 14.70 6.82 2.29
N LEU A 50 14.76 7.51 3.43
CA LEU A 50 14.08 8.78 3.64
C LEU A 50 14.66 9.86 2.71
N GLY A 51 15.99 9.92 2.56
CA GLY A 51 16.65 10.83 1.62
C GLY A 51 16.19 10.61 0.19
N ARG A 52 16.19 9.35 -0.29
CA ARG A 52 15.70 9.00 -1.63
C ARG A 52 14.23 9.37 -1.84
N ALA A 53 13.37 9.11 -0.85
CA ALA A 53 11.97 9.47 -0.91
C ALA A 53 11.78 11.00 -0.96
N THR A 54 12.61 11.74 -0.21
CA THR A 54 12.59 13.21 -0.19
C THR A 54 13.05 13.78 -1.53
N ASP A 55 14.10 13.22 -2.14
CA ASP A 55 14.55 13.61 -3.48
C ASP A 55 13.50 13.35 -4.56
N GLU A 56 12.79 12.22 -4.48
CA GLU A 56 11.70 11.89 -5.39
C GLU A 56 10.54 12.89 -5.27
N LEU A 57 10.17 13.25 -4.03
CA LEU A 57 9.16 14.28 -3.78
C LEU A 57 9.62 15.64 -4.29
N ALA A 58 10.88 16.02 -4.04
CA ALA A 58 11.48 17.27 -4.48
C ALA A 58 11.44 17.40 -6.01
N HIS A 59 11.80 16.32 -6.72
CA HIS A 59 11.70 16.26 -8.17
C HIS A 59 10.24 16.38 -8.65
N THR A 60 9.29 15.72 -7.97
CA THR A 60 7.86 15.79 -8.33
C THR A 60 7.27 17.19 -8.14
N LEU A 61 7.79 17.94 -7.17
CA LEU A 61 7.41 19.33 -6.88
C LEU A 61 8.21 20.37 -7.68
N GLU A 62 9.24 19.94 -8.42
CA GLU A 62 10.22 20.83 -9.04
C GLU A 62 10.84 21.82 -8.02
N GLN A 63 11.19 21.32 -6.84
CA GLN A 63 11.75 22.11 -5.73
C GLN A 63 13.11 21.53 -5.28
N PRO A 64 13.93 22.33 -4.57
CA PRO A 64 15.11 21.81 -3.89
C PRO A 64 14.75 20.82 -2.77
N THR A 65 15.57 19.78 -2.58
CA THR A 65 15.41 18.83 -1.45
C THR A 65 15.66 19.50 -0.09
N ALA A 66 16.54 20.51 -0.04
CA ALA A 66 16.96 21.15 1.21
C ALA A 66 15.77 21.83 1.92
N GLY A 67 15.53 21.46 3.18
CA GLY A 67 14.45 22.02 4.01
C GLY A 67 13.05 21.52 3.66
N LEU A 68 12.92 20.62 2.66
CA LEU A 68 11.63 20.11 2.22
C LEU A 68 10.93 19.30 3.31
N LEU A 69 11.71 18.49 4.04
CA LEU A 69 11.18 17.63 5.09
C LEU A 69 10.65 18.45 6.28
N GLU A 70 11.36 19.52 6.65
CA GLU A 70 10.94 20.49 7.66
C GLU A 70 9.67 21.23 7.22
N ALA A 71 9.60 21.67 5.96
CA ALA A 71 8.40 22.30 5.42
C ALA A 71 7.20 21.34 5.43
N LEU A 72 7.40 20.07 5.06
CA LEU A 72 6.37 19.04 5.11
C LEU A 72 5.89 18.77 6.56
N ARG A 73 6.83 18.73 7.51
CA ARG A 73 6.53 18.60 8.96
C ARG A 73 5.75 19.81 9.48
N ALA A 74 6.05 21.02 9.03
CA ALA A 74 5.33 22.23 9.42
C ALA A 74 3.86 22.20 8.97
N GLU A 75 3.60 21.65 7.77
CA GLU A 75 2.25 21.51 7.20
C GLU A 75 1.57 20.18 7.56
N ALA A 76 2.17 19.37 8.44
CA ALA A 76 1.76 17.98 8.68
C ALA A 76 0.26 17.83 9.01
N THR A 77 -0.27 18.66 9.91
CA THR A 77 -1.68 18.56 10.33
C THR A 77 -2.63 18.91 9.19
N ALA A 78 -2.32 19.94 8.41
CA ALA A 78 -3.14 20.35 7.27
C ALA A 78 -3.10 19.31 6.15
N LEU A 79 -1.90 18.78 5.87
CA LEU A 79 -1.68 17.74 4.87
C LEU A 79 -2.39 16.43 5.24
N ARG A 80 -2.34 16.00 6.51
CA ARG A 80 -3.06 14.83 7.00
C ARG A 80 -4.57 14.96 6.76
N THR A 81 -5.13 16.10 7.16
CA THR A 81 -6.56 16.41 6.98
C THR A 81 -6.95 16.36 5.50
N ARG A 82 -6.07 16.86 4.63
CA ARG A 82 -6.31 16.87 3.18
C ARG A 82 -6.24 15.46 2.58
N LEU A 83 -5.25 14.66 2.95
CA LEU A 83 -5.13 13.26 2.49
C LEU A 83 -6.34 12.42 2.93
N GLU A 84 -6.80 12.57 4.19
CA GLU A 84 -8.02 11.93 4.68
C GLU A 84 -9.27 12.36 3.91
N ALA A 85 -9.35 13.64 3.51
CA ALA A 85 -10.45 14.14 2.69
C ALA A 85 -10.42 13.54 1.27
N LEU A 86 -9.23 13.37 0.69
CA LEU A 86 -9.04 12.73 -0.61
C LEU A 86 -9.41 11.25 -0.56
N GLU A 87 -8.98 10.53 0.48
CA GLU A 87 -9.36 9.14 0.71
C GLU A 87 -10.88 8.98 0.83
N ARG A 88 -11.54 9.83 1.63
CA ARG A 88 -13.01 9.83 1.75
C ARG A 88 -13.70 10.11 0.40
N ALA A 89 -13.16 11.01 -0.41
CA ALA A 89 -13.70 11.31 -1.73
C ALA A 89 -13.55 10.11 -2.69
N GLU A 90 -12.41 9.42 -2.66
CA GLU A 90 -12.16 8.23 -3.47
C GLU A 90 -13.09 7.07 -3.08
N LEU A 91 -13.27 6.82 -1.79
CA LEU A 91 -14.20 5.82 -1.27
C LEU A 91 -15.67 6.15 -1.62
N ALA A 92 -16.02 7.43 -1.67
CA ALA A 92 -17.34 7.89 -2.08
C ALA A 92 -17.55 7.83 -3.61
N SER A 93 -16.49 7.60 -4.39
CA SER A 93 -16.53 7.67 -5.85
C SER A 93 -17.47 6.63 -6.46
N PRO A 94 -18.15 6.96 -7.57
CA PRO A 94 -19.00 6.01 -8.28
C PRO A 94 -18.19 4.84 -8.86
N ALA A 95 -16.91 5.05 -9.16
CA ALA A 95 -16.01 3.99 -9.64
C ALA A 95 -15.80 2.92 -8.57
N HIS A 96 -15.48 3.32 -7.33
CA HIS A 96 -15.31 2.41 -6.21
C HIS A 96 -16.58 1.61 -5.91
N ARG A 97 -17.75 2.27 -5.98
CA ARG A 97 -19.05 1.58 -5.84
C ARG A 97 -19.27 0.52 -6.92
N ARG A 98 -18.94 0.83 -8.18
CA ARG A 98 -19.05 -0.13 -9.29
C ARG A 98 -18.16 -1.34 -9.07
N GLU A 99 -16.92 -1.12 -8.64
CA GLU A 99 -15.98 -2.21 -8.33
C GLU A 99 -16.53 -3.13 -7.23
N LEU A 100 -17.05 -2.56 -6.14
CA LEU A 100 -17.64 -3.36 -5.05
C LEU A 100 -18.84 -4.18 -5.53
N TRP A 101 -19.70 -3.60 -6.38
CA TRP A 101 -20.81 -4.33 -7.00
C TRP A 101 -20.32 -5.48 -7.89
N LEU A 102 -19.31 -5.25 -8.73
CA LEU A 102 -18.73 -6.28 -9.59
C LEU A 102 -18.08 -7.40 -8.77
N ARG A 103 -17.32 -7.06 -7.72
CA ARG A 103 -16.74 -8.06 -6.79
C ARG A 103 -17.82 -8.90 -6.14
N ARG A 104 -18.93 -8.29 -5.67
CA ARG A 104 -20.06 -9.01 -5.09
C ARG A 104 -20.73 -9.94 -6.09
N LEU A 105 -20.96 -9.49 -7.31
CA LEU A 105 -21.53 -10.32 -8.39
C LEU A 105 -20.62 -11.49 -8.74
N ALA A 106 -19.30 -11.27 -8.82
CA ALA A 106 -18.32 -12.33 -9.07
C ALA A 106 -18.33 -13.39 -7.95
N ILE A 107 -18.35 -12.97 -6.68
CA ILE A 107 -18.45 -13.89 -5.53
C ILE A 107 -19.75 -14.70 -5.61
N LEU A 108 -20.89 -14.06 -5.87
CA LEU A 108 -22.17 -14.75 -6.02
C LEU A 108 -22.16 -15.74 -7.18
N ALA A 109 -21.56 -15.38 -8.31
CA ALA A 109 -21.43 -16.27 -9.46
C ALA A 109 -20.56 -17.49 -9.14
N ILE A 110 -19.43 -17.31 -8.46
CA ILE A 110 -18.55 -18.42 -8.01
C ILE A 110 -19.29 -19.33 -7.03
N LEU A 111 -20.02 -18.76 -6.06
CA LEU A 111 -20.81 -19.54 -5.09
C LEU A 111 -21.93 -20.32 -5.79
N ALA A 112 -22.63 -19.70 -6.74
CA ALA A 112 -23.68 -20.34 -7.52
C ALA A 112 -23.12 -21.48 -8.37
N LEU A 113 -21.98 -21.27 -9.05
CA LEU A 113 -21.31 -22.31 -9.83
C LEU A 113 -20.87 -23.46 -8.93
N THR A 114 -20.21 -23.16 -7.82
CA THR A 114 -19.73 -24.15 -6.87
C THR A 114 -20.89 -24.98 -6.32
N GLY A 115 -21.98 -24.33 -5.90
CA GLY A 115 -23.18 -25.02 -5.42
C GLY A 115 -23.84 -25.85 -6.51
N TYR A 116 -23.92 -25.33 -7.74
CA TYR A 116 -24.45 -26.05 -8.89
C TYR A 116 -23.64 -27.31 -9.21
N TYR A 117 -22.32 -27.21 -9.27
CA TYR A 117 -21.45 -28.38 -9.50
C TYR A 117 -21.54 -29.39 -8.36
N TRP A 118 -21.61 -28.93 -7.12
CA TRP A 118 -21.78 -29.82 -5.98
C TRP A 118 -23.09 -30.61 -6.06
N TRP A 119 -24.18 -29.92 -6.42
CA TRP A 119 -25.48 -30.55 -6.62
C TRP A 119 -25.53 -31.48 -7.84
N ARG A 120 -24.83 -31.12 -8.91
CA ARG A 120 -24.79 -31.89 -10.16
C ARG A 120 -23.92 -33.15 -10.06
N ASP A 121 -22.75 -33.05 -9.44
CA ASP A 121 -21.71 -34.10 -9.51
C ASP A 121 -21.61 -34.95 -8.23
N GLY A 122 -22.27 -34.55 -7.13
CA GLY A 122 -22.50 -35.39 -5.94
C GLY A 122 -21.28 -35.78 -5.08
N THR A 123 -20.06 -35.83 -5.62
CA THR A 123 -18.85 -36.18 -4.87
C THR A 123 -17.58 -35.77 -5.63
N PRO A 124 -16.60 -35.08 -5.00
CA PRO A 124 -15.28 -34.93 -5.61
C PRO A 124 -14.57 -36.29 -5.68
N PRO A 125 -13.78 -36.58 -6.73
CA PRO A 125 -12.95 -37.78 -6.76
C PRO A 125 -11.96 -37.73 -5.59
N LEU A 126 -11.95 -38.77 -4.76
CA LEU A 126 -10.98 -38.92 -3.67
C LEU A 126 -9.56 -38.80 -4.24
N PRO A 127 -8.63 -38.10 -3.56
CA PRO A 127 -7.23 -38.11 -3.96
C PRO A 127 -6.76 -39.57 -4.03
N GLY A 128 -6.44 -40.02 -5.24
CA GLY A 128 -5.92 -41.36 -5.48
C GLY A 128 -4.63 -41.56 -4.66
N PRO A 129 -4.30 -42.81 -4.30
CA PRO A 129 -3.12 -43.09 -3.50
C PRO A 129 -1.88 -42.54 -4.20
N THR A 130 -1.19 -41.59 -3.57
CA THR A 130 0.11 -41.10 -4.03
C THR A 130 1.06 -42.30 -4.13
N PRO A 131 1.68 -42.56 -5.29
CA PRO A 131 2.64 -43.64 -5.42
C PRO A 131 3.79 -43.41 -4.42
N PRO A 132 4.30 -44.48 -3.77
CA PRO A 132 5.34 -44.33 -2.76
C PRO A 132 6.57 -43.67 -3.39
N SER A 133 7.04 -42.59 -2.77
CA SER A 133 8.28 -41.93 -3.14
C SER A 133 9.41 -42.95 -3.00
N ARG A 134 10.08 -43.28 -4.11
CA ARG A 134 11.30 -44.08 -4.07
C ARG A 134 12.36 -43.28 -3.31
N VAL A 135 12.53 -43.60 -2.03
CA VAL A 135 13.69 -43.15 -1.24
C VAL A 135 14.94 -43.68 -1.93
N ARG A 136 15.70 -42.78 -2.56
CA ARG A 136 17.01 -43.08 -3.13
C ARG A 136 17.99 -43.23 -1.97
N THR A 137 18.32 -44.47 -1.62
CA THR A 137 19.49 -44.75 -0.80
C THR A 137 20.75 -44.36 -1.60
N ALA A 138 21.53 -43.44 -1.06
CA ALA A 138 22.85 -43.09 -1.57
C ALA A 138 23.92 -44.01 -0.92
N PRO A 139 25.01 -44.35 -1.63
CA PRO A 139 26.11 -45.14 -1.09
C PRO A 139 26.97 -44.38 -0.08
#